data_AF-A0AA35JDF3-F1
#
_entry.id   AF-A0AA35JDF3-F1
#
_cell.length_a   1.000
_cell.length_b   1.000
_cell.length_c   1.000
_cell.angle_alpha   90.00
_cell.angle_beta   90.00
_cell.angle_gamma   90.00
#
_symmetry.space_group_name_H-M   'P 1'
#
loop_
_entity.id
_entity.type
_entity.pdbx_description
1 polymer ?
#
loop_
_entity_poly.entity_id
_entity_poly.type
_entity_poly.pdbx_seq_one_letter_code
_entity_poly.pdbx_strand_id
1 'polypeptide(L)' 'MEAEQRSDIRGTITFDSHNNVIESTGVGSQRFEDIDELSQVALDAKGFALVRGDSLLVHLYKHDDMTLAVYTDA' A
#
# COMPACT_ATOMS: atom_id res chain seq x y z
N MET A 1 -25.45 8.54 18.46
CA MET A 1 -24.86 8.95 17.18
C MET A 1 -23.47 8.35 17.16
N GLU A 2 -23.35 7.16 16.56
CA GLU A 2 -22.03 6.57 16.30
C GLU A 2 -21.41 7.39 15.16
N ALA A 3 -20.24 7.96 15.39
CA ALA A 3 -19.50 8.60 14.32
C ALA A 3 -19.14 7.50 13.31
N GLU A 4 -19.61 7.64 12.07
CA GLU A 4 -19.05 6.87 10.95
C GLU A 4 -17.54 7.08 10.98
N GLN A 5 -16.81 6.02 11.32
CA GLN A 5 -15.38 5.97 11.16
C GLN A 5 -15.14 5.96 9.64
N ARG A 6 -15.02 7.16 9.05
CA ARG A 6 -14.56 7.30 7.67
C ARG A 6 -13.22 6.59 7.61
N SER A 7 -13.17 5.48 6.90
CA SER A 7 -11.91 4.82 6.62
C SER A 7 -11.08 5.78 5.79
N ASP A 8 -10.00 6.30 6.36
CA ASP A 8 -9.00 7.11 5.64
C ASP A 8 -8.28 6.27 4.55
N ILE A 9 -8.57 4.96 4.48
CA ILE A 9 -8.08 4.05 3.46
C ILE A 9 -8.82 4.28 2.14
N ARG A 10 -8.07 4.74 1.15
CA ARG A 10 -8.51 4.95 -0.23
C ARG A 10 -8.43 3.70 -1.10
N GLY A 11 -7.64 2.71 -0.69
CA GLY A 11 -7.46 1.46 -1.42
C GLY A 11 -6.26 0.67 -0.96
N THR A 12 -6.09 -0.52 -1.54
CA THR A 12 -4.98 -1.44 -1.23
C THR A 12 -4.43 -2.09 -2.50
N ILE A 13 -3.17 -2.51 -2.45
CA ILE A 13 -2.58 -3.46 -3.38
C ILE A 13 -1.81 -4.49 -2.56
N THR A 14 -2.06 -5.77 -2.83
CA THR A 14 -1.22 -6.87 -2.35
C THR A 14 -0.48 -7.45 -3.53
N PHE A 15 0.85 -7.57 -3.46
CA PHE A 15 1.68 -8.11 -4.53
C PHE A 15 2.79 -9.02 -4.00
N ASP A 16 3.26 -9.93 -4.86
CA ASP A 16 4.34 -10.87 -4.55
C ASP A 16 5.74 -10.32 -4.85
N SER A 17 6.77 -11.09 -4.54
CA SER A 17 8.19 -10.74 -4.78
C SER A 17 8.59 -10.64 -6.26
N HIS A 18 7.71 -11.04 -7.18
CA HIS A 18 7.87 -10.89 -8.62
C HIS A 18 7.03 -9.74 -9.18
N ASN A 19 6.50 -8.87 -8.30
CA ASN A 19 5.63 -7.74 -8.63
C ASN A 19 4.29 -8.15 -9.26
N ASN A 20 3.85 -9.40 -9.09
CA ASN A 20 2.51 -9.80 -9.52
C ASN A 20 1.47 -9.35 -8.51
N VAL A 21 0.40 -8.71 -8.99
CA VAL A 21 -0.76 -8.36 -8.15
C VAL A 21 -1.51 -9.62 -7.75
N ILE A 22 -1.70 -9.79 -6.43
CA ILE A 22 -2.54 -10.83 -5.83
C ILE A 22 -3.96 -10.30 -5.67
N GLU A 23 -4.11 -9.09 -5.10
CA GLU A 23 -5.40 -8.43 -4.86
C GLU A 23 -5.25 -6.91 -4.91
N SER A 24 -6.31 -6.20 -5.29
CA SER A 24 -6.34 -4.74 -5.21
C SER A 24 -7.75 -4.21 -4.94
N THR A 25 -7.82 -3.06 -4.28
CA THR A 25 -9.07 -2.36 -3.99
C THR A 25 -8.92 -0.84 -4.13
N GLY A 26 -10.03 -0.15 -4.37
CA GLY A 26 -10.08 1.31 -4.36
C GLY A 26 -9.10 1.95 -5.33
N VAL A 27 -8.36 2.96 -4.87
CA VAL A 27 -7.32 3.63 -5.68
C VAL A 27 -6.17 2.68 -6.08
N GLY A 28 -5.93 1.61 -5.31
CA GLY A 28 -4.89 0.63 -5.62
C GLY A 28 -5.13 -0.08 -6.96
N SER A 29 -6.39 -0.32 -7.34
CA SER A 29 -6.74 -0.92 -8.65
C SER A 29 -6.47 -0.01 -9.85
N GLN A 30 -6.11 1.26 -9.62
CA GLN A 30 -5.80 2.25 -10.65
C GLN A 30 -4.32 2.65 -10.67
N ARG A 31 -3.51 2.09 -9.77
CA ARG A 31 -2.11 2.50 -9.54
C ARG A 31 -1.16 1.33 -9.47
N PHE A 32 -1.33 0.35 -10.36
CA PHE A 32 -0.42 -0.80 -10.44
C PHE A 32 1.00 -0.40 -10.84
N GLU A 33 1.15 0.72 -11.53
CA GLU A 33 2.44 1.34 -11.82
C GLU A 33 3.25 1.68 -10.56
N ASP A 34 2.60 1.90 -9.42
CA ASP A 34 3.29 2.19 -8.15
C ASP A 34 4.12 0.96 -7.69
N ILE A 35 3.78 -0.26 -8.10
CA ILE A 35 4.42 -1.51 -7.60
C ILE A 35 5.93 -1.53 -7.91
N ASP A 36 6.33 -1.05 -9.08
CA ASP A 36 7.75 -1.04 -9.46
C ASP A 36 8.59 -0.15 -8.52
N GLU A 37 8.01 0.95 -8.03
CA GLU A 37 8.65 1.83 -7.06
C GLU A 37 8.53 1.24 -5.64
N LEU A 38 7.33 0.81 -5.24
CA LEU A 38 7.04 0.30 -3.90
C LEU A 38 7.85 -0.97 -3.56
N SER A 39 8.10 -1.84 -4.54
CA SER A 39 8.90 -3.05 -4.38
C SER A 39 10.38 -2.78 -4.06
N GLN A 40 10.88 -1.57 -4.37
CA GLN A 40 12.26 -1.16 -4.12
C GLN A 40 12.45 -0.39 -2.82
N VAL A 41 11.35 -0.09 -2.11
CA VAL A 41 11.40 0.70 -0.87
C VAL A 41 12.13 -0.09 0.22
N ALA A 42 13.12 0.57 0.83
CA ALA A 42 13.80 0.01 1.99
C ALA A 42 12.83 -0.05 3.18
N LEU A 43 12.62 -1.26 3.70
CA LEU A 43 11.77 -1.52 4.86
C LEU A 43 12.60 -1.49 6.15
N ASP A 44 11.94 -1.22 7.27
CA ASP A 44 12.55 -1.37 8.59
C ASP A 44 12.72 -2.85 8.98
N ALA A 45 13.33 -3.11 10.14
CA ALA A 45 13.58 -4.46 10.64
C ALA A 45 12.30 -5.28 10.93
N LYS A 46 11.13 -4.64 10.89
CA LYS A 46 9.81 -5.27 11.09
C LYS A 46 9.03 -5.40 9.77
N GLY A 47 9.62 -5.00 8.65
CA GLY A 47 8.99 -5.08 7.33
C GLY A 47 8.07 -3.91 7.01
N PHE A 48 8.15 -2.78 7.73
CA PHE A 48 7.30 -1.62 7.48
C PHE A 48 8.06 -0.51 6.74
N ALA A 49 7.33 0.23 5.91
CA ALA A 49 7.77 1.53 5.41
C ALA A 49 6.58 2.47 5.19
N LEU A 50 6.89 3.75 5.06
CA LEU A 50 5.92 4.79 4.75
C LEU A 50 6.45 5.60 3.57
N VAL A 51 5.68 5.64 2.49
CA VAL A 51 6.00 6.42 1.28
C VAL A 51 5.00 7.56 1.19
N ARG A 52 5.48 8.78 0.99
CA ARG A 52 4.64 9.96 0.83
C ARG A 52 4.68 10.40 -0.64
N GLY A 53 3.55 10.29 -1.31
CA GLY A 53 3.32 10.94 -2.60
C GLY A 53 2.74 12.34 -2.42
N ASP A 54 2.35 12.98 -3.53
CA ASP A 54 1.86 14.36 -3.52
C ASP A 54 0.52 14.52 -2.78
N SER A 55 -0.39 13.57 -2.91
CA SER A 55 -1.75 13.62 -2.33
C SER A 55 -2.14 12.39 -1.51
N LEU A 56 -1.33 11.33 -1.56
CA LEU A 56 -1.59 10.06 -0.89
C LEU A 56 -0.36 9.61 -0.10
N LEU A 57 -0.63 8.98 1.05
CA LEU A 57 0.34 8.25 1.83
C LEU A 57 0.20 6.75 1.50
N VAL A 58 1.32 6.04 1.37
CA VAL A 58 1.32 4.58 1.18
C VAL A 58 2.03 3.92 2.35
N HIS A 59 1.27 3.14 3.11
CA HIS A 59 1.81 2.29 4.16
C HIS A 59 2.19 0.94 3.57
N LEU A 60 3.44 0.55 3.72
CA LEU A 60 3.94 -0.75 3.30
C LEU A 60 4.11 -1.67 4.49
N TYR A 61 3.68 -2.91 4.33
CA TYR A 61 4.04 -4.02 5.20
C TYR A 61 4.41 -5.23 4.37
N LYS A 62 5.61 -5.76 4.59
CA LYS A 62 6.08 -7.00 3.99
C LYS A 62 6.10 -8.13 5.01
N HIS A 63 5.49 -9.24 4.64
CA HIS A 63 5.56 -10.49 5.38
C HIS A 63 5.85 -11.63 4.40
N ASP A 64 6.91 -12.39 4.66
CA ASP A 64 7.46 -13.36 3.73
C ASP A 64 7.74 -12.71 2.35
N ASP A 65 7.17 -13.28 1.28
CA ASP A 65 7.31 -12.81 -0.10
C ASP A 65 6.15 -11.91 -0.56
N MET A 66 5.28 -11.46 0.35
CA MET A 66 4.14 -10.62 0.03
C MET A 66 4.28 -9.23 0.64
N THR A 67 3.91 -8.22 -0.14
CA THR A 67 3.83 -6.84 0.30
C THR A 67 2.39 -6.35 0.21
N LEU A 68 1.89 -5.78 1.31
CA LEU A 68 0.65 -5.04 1.37
C LEU A 68 0.97 -3.54 1.31
N ALA A 69 0.39 -2.85 0.33
CA ALA A 69 0.35 -1.41 0.23
C ALA A 69 -1.05 -0.91 0.57
N VAL A 70 -1.15 0.02 1.52
CA VAL A 70 -2.39 0.67 1.91
C VAL A 70 -2.29 2.15 1.61
N TYR A 71 -3.21 2.65 0.78
CA TYR A 71 -3.28 4.05 0.40
C TYR A 71 -4.19 4.81 1.34
N THR A 72 -3.72 5.93 1.89
CA THR A 72 -4.52 6.87 2.66
C THR A 72 -4.33 8.29 2.15
N ASP A 73 -5.17 9.22 2.61
CA ASP A 73 -4.87 10.64 2.46
C ASP A 73 -3.60 11.00 3.27
N ALA A 74 -2.84 12.01 2.81
CA ALA A 74 -1.53 12.40 3.35
C ALA A 74 -1.54 13.33 4.57
#